data_AF-A0A450U209-F1
#
_entry.id   AF-A0A450U209-F1
#
_cell.length_a   1.000
_cell.length_b   1.000
_cell.length_c   1.000
_cell.angle_alpha   90.00
_cell.angle_beta   90.00
_cell.angle_gamma   90.00
#
_symmetry.space_group_name_H-M   'P 1'
#
loop_
_entity.id
_entity.type
_entity.pdbx_description
1 polymer ?
#
loop_
_entity_poly.entity_id
_entity_poly.type
_entity_poly.pdbx_seq_one_letter_code
_entity_poly.pdbx_strand_id
1 'polypeptide(L)'
;MDGELEVRHPKPENWDGERKLLALIETASLNKQEMSEYCRENGLYVEQMERWKEFAIAGTESGTLLTRGQSREWQRDKKKLHRLEKELRRKEKALAEAAALLVLEKKAQALWGEREKK
;
A
#
# COMPACT_ATOMS: atom_id res chain seq x y z
N MET A 1 -21.19 25.23 -46.67
CA MET A 1 -20.64 23.86 -46.58
C MET A 1 -19.91 23.82 -45.26
N ASP A 2 -20.69 23.56 -44.22
CA ASP A 2 -20.27 23.62 -42.84
C ASP A 2 -19.39 22.40 -42.54
N GLY A 3 -18.11 22.66 -42.32
CA GLY A 3 -17.15 21.65 -41.92
C GLY A 3 -17.38 21.31 -40.45
N GLU A 4 -18.13 20.24 -40.21
CA GLU A 4 -18.22 19.62 -38.89
C GLU A 4 -16.81 19.28 -38.41
N LEU A 5 -16.38 19.97 -37.35
CA LEU A 5 -15.16 19.68 -36.62
C LEU A 5 -15.32 18.27 -36.05
N GLU A 6 -14.69 17.29 -36.68
CA GLU A 6 -14.59 15.93 -36.17
C GLU A 6 -13.82 15.99 -34.83
N VAL A 7 -14.57 16.06 -33.73
CA VAL A 7 -14.03 16.08 -32.38
C VAL A 7 -13.33 14.74 -32.18
N ARG A 8 -11.99 14.74 -32.28
CA ARG A 8 -11.20 13.55 -31.94
C ARG A 8 -11.37 13.27 -30.46
N HIS A 9 -12.27 12.36 -30.12
CA HIS A 9 -12.44 11.88 -28.76
C HIS A 9 -11.14 11.19 -28.33
N PRO A 10 -10.46 11.65 -27.26
CA PRO A 10 -9.24 11.01 -26.79
C PRO A 10 -9.54 9.57 -26.42
N LYS A 11 -8.61 8.67 -26.72
CA LYS A 11 -8.74 7.24 -26.39
C LYS A 11 -9.09 7.07 -24.90
N PRO A 12 -9.96 6.14 -24.53
CA PRO A 12 -10.36 5.88 -23.13
C PRO A 12 -9.19 5.73 -22.14
N GLU A 13 -8.06 5.23 -22.64
CA GLU A 13 -6.81 5.03 -21.89
C GLU A 13 -6.15 6.37 -21.48
N ASN A 14 -6.38 7.43 -22.25
CA ASN A 14 -5.85 8.78 -22.02
C ASN A 14 -6.82 9.68 -21.22
N TRP A 15 -7.97 9.17 -20.78
CA TRP A 15 -8.88 9.96 -19.95
C TRP A 15 -8.28 10.16 -18.56
N ASP A 16 -8.28 11.42 -18.11
CA ASP A 16 -7.93 11.78 -16.75
C ASP A 16 -9.00 11.28 -15.75
N GLY A 17 -8.68 11.34 -14.47
CA GLY A 17 -9.56 10.83 -13.42
C GLY A 17 -10.88 11.60 -13.33
N GLU A 18 -10.87 12.90 -13.63
CA GLU A 18 -12.04 13.76 -13.61
C GLU A 18 -13.04 13.39 -14.71
N ARG A 19 -12.56 13.19 -15.95
CA ARG A 19 -13.40 12.78 -17.07
C ARG A 19 -14.00 11.38 -16.86
N LYS A 20 -13.25 10.45 -16.27
CA LYS A 20 -13.76 9.12 -15.90
C LYS A 20 -14.87 9.22 -14.85
N LEU A 21 -14.71 10.09 -13.87
CA LEU A 21 -15.71 10.31 -12.83
C LEU A 21 -16.98 10.96 -13.41
N LEU A 22 -16.85 11.97 -14.27
CA LEU A 22 -17.99 12.60 -14.94
C LEU A 22 -18.80 11.59 -15.74
N ALA A 23 -18.15 10.75 -16.53
CA ALA A 23 -18.83 9.70 -17.28
C ALA A 23 -19.56 8.70 -16.37
N LEU A 24 -18.97 8.32 -15.24
CA LEU A 24 -19.64 7.46 -14.26
C LEU A 24 -20.89 8.12 -13.65
N ILE A 25 -20.85 9.44 -13.42
CA ILE A 25 -21.98 10.21 -12.90
C ILE A 25 -23.09 10.32 -13.97
N GLU A 26 -22.74 10.67 -15.20
CA GLU A 26 -23.67 10.78 -16.33
C GLU A 26 -24.39 9.46 -16.62
N THR A 27 -23.65 8.35 -16.55
CA THR A 27 -24.20 7.02 -16.81
C THR A 27 -24.91 6.39 -15.62
N ALA A 28 -24.88 7.01 -14.43
CA ALA A 28 -25.44 6.43 -13.21
C ALA A 28 -26.96 6.21 -13.26
N SER A 29 -27.69 7.06 -13.98
CA SER A 29 -29.15 6.97 -14.15
C SER A 29 -29.58 6.30 -15.46
N LEU A 30 -28.64 5.93 -16.33
CA LEU A 30 -28.95 5.37 -17.64
C LEU A 30 -29.32 3.89 -17.55
N ASN A 31 -30.24 3.47 -18.43
CA ASN A 31 -30.56 2.06 -18.63
C ASN A 31 -29.50 1.36 -19.51
N LYS A 32 -29.62 0.03 -19.68
CA LYS A 32 -28.64 -0.76 -20.46
C LYS A 32 -28.47 -0.31 -21.91
N GLN A 33 -29.56 0.13 -22.54
CA GLN A 33 -29.56 0.57 -23.93
C GLN A 33 -28.88 1.94 -24.05
N GLU A 34 -29.29 2.88 -23.21
CA GLU A 34 -28.70 4.23 -23.13
C GLU A 34 -27.21 4.19 -22.78
N MET A 35 -26.81 3.28 -21.87
CA MET A 35 -25.40 3.06 -21.56
C MET A 35 -24.61 2.52 -22.76
N SER A 36 -25.20 1.61 -23.54
CA SER A 36 -24.56 1.12 -24.77
C SER A 36 -24.45 2.20 -25.84
N GLU A 37 -25.43 3.09 -25.95
CA GLU A 37 -25.41 4.23 -26.88
C GLU A 37 -24.33 5.24 -26.46
N TYR A 38 -24.31 5.63 -25.19
CA TYR A 38 -23.26 6.48 -24.61
C TYR A 38 -21.85 5.94 -24.85
N CYS A 39 -21.66 4.62 -24.66
CA CYS A 39 -20.38 3.97 -24.89
C CYS A 39 -19.94 4.06 -26.36
N ARG A 40 -20.87 3.87 -27.31
CA ARG A 40 -20.56 3.98 -28.75
C ARG A 40 -20.19 5.40 -29.15
N GLU A 41 -20.91 6.41 -28.65
CA GLU A 41 -20.64 7.82 -28.93
C GLU A 41 -19.29 8.26 -28.37
N ASN A 42 -18.91 7.78 -27.18
CA ASN A 42 -17.68 8.16 -26.51
C ASN A 42 -16.48 7.25 -26.82
N GLY A 43 -16.66 6.23 -27.68
CA GLY A 43 -15.62 5.25 -28.00
C GLY A 43 -15.19 4.39 -26.81
N LEU A 44 -16.12 4.14 -25.88
CA LEU A 44 -15.94 3.34 -24.68
C LEU A 44 -16.56 1.94 -24.84
N TYR A 45 -16.12 1.03 -23.99
CA TYR A 45 -16.76 -0.26 -23.78
C TYR A 45 -17.47 -0.27 -22.43
N VAL A 46 -18.61 -0.97 -22.35
CA VAL A 46 -19.39 -1.07 -21.10
C VAL A 46 -18.53 -1.66 -19.98
N GLU A 47 -17.67 -2.62 -20.30
CA GLU A 47 -16.73 -3.26 -19.38
C GLU A 47 -15.71 -2.26 -18.81
N GLN A 48 -15.35 -1.21 -19.57
CA GLN A 48 -14.46 -0.15 -19.05
C GLN A 48 -15.18 0.71 -18.01
N MET A 49 -16.46 1.02 -18.23
CA MET A 49 -17.30 1.77 -17.30
C MET A 49 -17.53 0.98 -16.01
N GLU A 50 -17.86 -0.32 -16.13
CA GLU A 50 -17.99 -1.20 -14.98
C GLU A 50 -16.70 -1.26 -14.16
N ARG A 51 -15.55 -1.42 -14.84
CA ARG A 51 -14.24 -1.43 -14.17
C ARG A 51 -13.94 -0.12 -13.44
N TRP A 52 -14.28 1.03 -14.01
CA TRP A 52 -14.08 2.32 -13.33
C TRP A 52 -15.01 2.47 -12.13
N LYS A 53 -16.25 1.99 -12.23
CA LYS A 53 -17.20 1.95 -11.10
C LYS A 53 -16.66 1.10 -9.96
N GLU A 54 -16.15 -0.10 -10.26
CA GLU A 54 -15.53 -0.98 -9.28
C GLU A 54 -14.34 -0.31 -8.58
N PHE A 55 -13.45 0.34 -9.32
CA PHE A 55 -12.33 1.07 -8.74
C PHE A 55 -12.77 2.26 -7.88
N ALA A 56 -13.81 2.98 -8.29
CA ALA A 56 -14.36 4.08 -7.50
C ALA A 56 -14.94 3.57 -6.17
N ILE A 57 -15.74 2.51 -6.20
CA ILE A 57 -16.31 1.88 -5.00
C ILE A 57 -15.20 1.34 -4.10
N ALA A 58 -14.26 0.56 -4.66
CA ALA A 58 -13.15 0.01 -3.90
C ALA A 58 -12.27 1.11 -3.29
N GLY A 59 -12.08 2.23 -3.97
CA GLY A 59 -11.37 3.40 -3.46
C GLY A 59 -12.08 4.07 -2.29
N THR A 60 -13.42 4.13 -2.31
CA THR A 60 -14.25 4.64 -1.21
C THR A 60 -14.25 3.67 -0.02
N GLU A 61 -14.47 2.38 -0.26
CA GLU A 61 -14.54 1.34 0.78
C GLU A 61 -13.21 1.08 1.47
N SER A 62 -12.11 1.11 0.72
CA SER A 62 -10.78 0.85 1.28
C SER A 62 -10.32 1.96 2.22
N GLY A 63 -10.99 3.14 2.24
CA GLY A 63 -10.67 4.30 3.09
C GLY A 63 -9.22 4.81 2.97
N THR A 64 -8.44 4.22 2.08
CA THR A 64 -6.99 4.34 1.99
C THR A 64 -6.61 4.59 0.55
N LEU A 65 -6.95 5.78 0.07
CA LEU A 65 -6.18 6.41 -0.99
C LEU A 65 -4.81 6.79 -0.40
N LEU A 66 -3.98 5.79 -0.06
CA LEU A 66 -2.59 6.04 0.26
C LEU A 66 -1.96 6.62 -1.00
N THR A 67 -1.76 7.93 -1.00
CA THR A 67 -1.07 8.62 -2.09
C THR A 67 0.25 7.88 -2.34
N ARG A 68 0.72 7.82 -3.59
CA ARG A 68 2.00 7.13 -3.92
C ARG A 68 3.16 7.54 -2.98
N GLY A 69 3.13 8.75 -2.42
CA GLY A 69 4.02 9.20 -1.35
C GLY A 69 3.87 8.42 -0.03
N GLN A 70 2.65 8.32 0.51
CA GLN A 70 2.35 7.61 1.76
C GLN A 70 2.68 6.11 1.67
N SER A 71 2.41 5.47 0.52
CA SER A 71 2.82 4.08 0.30
C SER A 71 4.35 3.89 0.35
N ARG A 72 5.10 4.85 -0.21
CA ARG A 72 6.57 4.82 -0.17
C ARG A 72 7.11 5.08 1.24
N GLU A 73 6.49 5.99 1.99
CA GLU A 73 6.84 6.24 3.40
C GLU A 73 6.59 5.02 4.26
N TRP A 74 5.42 4.38 4.11
CA TRP A 74 5.09 3.14 4.82
C TRP A 74 6.12 2.03 4.55
N GLN A 75 6.54 1.85 3.29
CA GLN A 75 7.57 0.88 2.94
C GLN A 75 8.94 1.22 3.54
N ARG A 76 9.31 2.51 3.60
CA ARG A 76 10.55 2.95 4.25
C ARG A 76 10.51 2.67 5.75
N ASP A 77 9.40 2.98 6.40
CA ASP A 77 9.26 2.80 7.85
C ASP A 77 9.21 1.33 8.22
N LYS A 78 8.54 0.49 7.42
CA LYS A 78 8.59 -0.97 7.57
C LYS A 78 10.02 -1.52 7.50
N LYS A 79 10.84 -1.02 6.56
CA LYS A 79 12.26 -1.41 6.46
C LYS A 79 13.09 -0.95 7.66
N LYS A 80 12.87 0.28 8.14
CA LYS A 80 13.54 0.79 9.34
C LYS A 80 13.18 -0.04 10.56
N LEU A 81 11.90 -0.34 10.74
CA LEU A 81 11.38 -1.13 11.86
C LEU A 81 12.04 -2.53 11.86
N HIS A 82 12.08 -3.21 10.72
CA HIS A 82 12.75 -4.51 10.61
C HIS A 82 14.25 -4.44 10.92
N ARG A 83 14.96 -3.38 10.48
CA ARG A 83 16.37 -3.19 10.81
C ARG A 83 16.56 -2.99 12.32
N LEU A 84 15.76 -2.12 12.93
CA LEU A 84 15.81 -1.83 14.36
C LEU A 84 15.51 -3.07 15.21
N GLU A 85 14.50 -3.85 14.84
CA GLU A 85 14.21 -5.14 15.52
C GLU A 85 15.40 -6.10 15.47
N LYS A 86 16.08 -6.21 14.31
CA LYS A 86 17.23 -7.10 14.16
C LYS A 86 18.42 -6.63 15.01
N GLU A 87 18.66 -5.32 15.05
CA GLU A 87 19.70 -4.74 15.90
C GLU A 87 19.37 -4.94 17.39
N LEU A 88 18.11 -4.76 17.79
CA LEU A 88 17.65 -4.99 19.15
C LEU A 88 17.90 -6.44 19.57
N ARG A 89 17.46 -7.42 18.77
CA ARG A 89 17.68 -8.86 19.07
C ARG A 89 19.16 -9.21 19.22
N ARG A 90 20.03 -8.62 18.39
CA ARG A 90 21.49 -8.85 18.49
C ARG A 90 22.05 -8.28 19.79
N LYS A 91 21.63 -7.08 20.17
CA LYS A 91 22.04 -6.43 21.43
C LYS A 91 21.52 -7.20 22.65
N GLU A 92 20.27 -7.62 22.63
CA GLU A 92 19.68 -8.44 23.70
C GLU A 92 20.40 -9.79 23.84
N LYS A 93 20.76 -10.44 22.73
CA LYS A 93 21.55 -11.68 22.77
C LYS A 93 22.93 -11.47 23.39
N ALA A 94 23.67 -10.44 22.95
CA ALA A 94 24.98 -10.13 23.52
C ALA A 94 24.89 -9.76 25.00
N LEU A 95 23.84 -9.04 25.40
CA LEU A 95 23.57 -8.70 26.79
C LEU A 95 23.24 -9.93 27.64
N ALA A 96 22.46 -10.88 27.10
CA ALA A 96 22.17 -12.15 27.77
C ALA A 96 23.43 -13.01 27.93
N GLU A 97 24.29 -13.08 26.92
CA GLU A 97 25.58 -13.77 26.99
C GLU A 97 26.50 -13.16 28.06
N ALA A 98 26.60 -11.83 28.12
CA ALA A 98 27.36 -11.13 29.16
C ALA A 98 26.82 -11.41 30.57
N ALA A 99 25.50 -11.37 30.74
CA ALA A 99 24.85 -11.73 32.00
C ALA A 99 25.14 -13.19 32.39
N ALA A 100 25.09 -14.13 31.43
CA ALA A 100 25.40 -15.53 31.69
C ALA A 100 26.86 -15.72 32.13
N LEU A 101 27.82 -15.03 31.51
CA LEU A 101 29.23 -15.06 31.91
C LEU A 101 29.41 -14.57 33.36
N LEU A 102 28.80 -13.43 33.73
CA LEU A 102 28.85 -12.92 35.10
C LEU A 102 28.25 -13.88 36.12
N VAL A 103 27.17 -14.58 35.77
CA VAL A 103 26.56 -15.59 36.65
C VAL A 103 27.49 -16.79 36.81
N LEU A 104 28.12 -17.26 35.74
CA LEU A 104 29.06 -18.38 35.80
C LEU A 104 30.31 -18.03 36.61
N GLU A 105 30.85 -16.82 36.44
CA GLU A 105 31.99 -16.33 37.22
C GLU A 105 31.68 -16.31 38.73
N LYS A 106 30.52 -15.77 39.11
CA LYS A 106 30.07 -15.78 40.52
C LYS A 106 29.94 -17.19 41.08
N LYS A 107 29.39 -18.13 40.31
CA LYS A 107 29.27 -19.53 40.72
C LYS A 107 30.63 -20.21 40.87
N ALA A 108 31.56 -19.96 39.94
CA ALA A 108 32.93 -20.45 40.00
C ALA A 108 33.67 -19.94 41.23
N GLN A 109 33.57 -18.63 41.51
CA GLN A 109 34.16 -18.01 42.70
C GLN A 109 33.58 -18.59 44.00
N ALA A 110 32.27 -18.88 44.06
CA ALA A 110 31.69 -19.53 45.23
C ALA A 110 32.23 -20.95 45.46
N LEU A 111 32.38 -21.74 44.39
CA LEU A 111 32.87 -23.12 44.49
C LEU A 111 34.38 -23.23 44.80
N TRP A 112 35.19 -22.34 44.22
CA TRP A 112 36.65 -22.40 44.35
C TRP A 112 37.23 -21.43 45.39
N GLY A 113 36.60 -20.27 45.60
CA GLY A 113 37.06 -19.25 46.57
C GLY A 113 36.76 -19.58 48.03
N GLU A 114 35.85 -20.53 48.31
CA GLU A 114 35.66 -21.07 49.67
C GLU A 114 36.77 -22.06 50.08
N ARG A 115 37.54 -22.61 49.13
CA ARG A 115 38.61 -23.58 49.42
C ARG A 115 39.93 -22.97 49.87
N GLU A 116 40.21 -21.72 49.52
CA GLU A 116 41.48 -21.04 49.86
C GLU A 116 41.45 -20.32 51.22
N LYS A 117 40.31 -20.29 51.90
CA LYS A 117 40.20 -19.79 53.28
C LYS A 117 40.24 -20.96 54.28
N LYS A 118 41.40 -21.60 54.42
CA LYS A 118 41.72 -22.47 55.55
C LYS A 118 43.18 -22.33 55.94
#